data_AF-A0A7X9QHW7-F1
#
_entry.id   AF-A0A7X9QHW7-F1
#
_cell.length_a   1.000
_cell.length_b   1.000
_cell.length_c   1.000
_cell.angle_alpha   90.00
_cell.angle_beta   90.00
_cell.angle_gamma   90.00
#
_symmetry.space_group_name_H-M   'P 1'
#
loop_
_entity.id
_entity.type
_entity.pdbx_description
1 polymer ?
#
loop_
_entity_poly.entity_id
_entity_poly.type
_entity_poly.pdbx_seq_one_letter_code
_entity_poly.pdbx_strand_id
1 'polypeptide(L)'
;MGLFNKPEEAIRGSMARMEPAPKPVQEIVMVIEYFDQTIESISITYNLEELQNLVSSSFGTGAGINFPGTQPPFSINPRYIKKVTFTRK
;
A
#
# COMPACT_ATOMS: atom_id res chain seq x y z
N MET A 1 -34.13 -45.46 32.44
CA MET A 1 -34.59 -44.32 31.62
C MET A 1 -33.71 -43.14 32.00
N GLY A 2 -32.96 -42.43 31.18
CA GLY A 2 -32.68 -42.50 29.75
C GLY A 2 -31.42 -41.65 29.50
N LEU A 3 -30.58 -42.11 28.59
CA LEU A 3 -29.36 -41.45 28.13
C LEU A 3 -29.72 -40.33 27.15
N PHE A 4 -29.16 -39.13 27.29
CA PHE A 4 -28.89 -38.24 26.16
C PHE A 4 -27.59 -37.44 26.37
N ASN A 5 -26.62 -37.78 25.51
CA ASN A 5 -25.36 -37.10 25.22
C ASN A 5 -25.65 -35.76 24.48
N LYS A 6 -24.93 -34.65 24.71
CA LYS A 6 -23.74 -34.11 23.97
C LYS A 6 -23.97 -32.58 23.81
N PRO A 7 -23.00 -31.75 23.37
CA PRO A 7 -21.60 -31.58 23.78
C PRO A 7 -21.22 -30.08 23.98
N GLU A 8 -20.04 -29.84 24.54
CA GLU A 8 -19.09 -28.76 24.20
C GLU A 8 -19.62 -27.55 23.39
N GLU A 9 -20.07 -26.48 24.08
CA GLU A 9 -19.96 -25.12 23.52
C GLU A 9 -18.57 -24.57 23.85
N ALA A 10 -17.57 -25.14 23.16
CA ALA A 10 -16.38 -24.37 22.86
C ALA A 10 -16.82 -23.19 22.01
N ILE A 11 -16.95 -22.00 22.61
CA ILE A 11 -17.00 -20.72 21.89
C ILE A 11 -15.60 -20.50 21.29
N ARG A 12 -15.29 -21.31 20.29
CA ARG A 12 -14.28 -21.11 19.27
C ARG A 12 -14.99 -20.48 18.10
N GLY A 13 -14.65 -19.24 17.81
CA GLY A 13 -14.91 -18.69 16.49
C GLY A 13 -15.85 -17.50 16.46
N SER A 14 -15.35 -16.37 16.96
CA SER A 14 -15.49 -15.11 16.22
C SER A 14 -14.58 -14.07 16.85
N MET A 15 -13.26 -14.30 16.80
CA MET A 15 -12.40 -13.17 16.43
C MET A 15 -12.78 -12.85 14.99
N ALA A 16 -13.87 -12.10 14.81
CA ALA A 16 -14.09 -11.38 13.58
C ALA A 16 -12.83 -10.55 13.43
N ARG A 17 -11.94 -11.00 12.54
CA ARG A 17 -10.81 -10.22 12.08
C ARG A 17 -11.45 -8.91 11.64
N MET A 18 -11.37 -7.88 12.47
CA MET A 18 -11.68 -6.52 12.05
C MET A 18 -10.71 -6.29 10.92
N GLU A 19 -11.16 -6.53 9.68
CA GLU A 19 -10.42 -6.08 8.53
C GLU A 19 -10.30 -4.58 8.74
N PRO A 20 -9.08 -4.03 8.82
CA PRO A 20 -8.91 -2.61 9.01
C PRO A 20 -9.72 -1.94 7.91
N ALA A 21 -10.57 -0.97 8.29
CA ALA A 21 -11.38 -0.24 7.34
C ALA A 21 -10.51 0.16 6.14
N PRO A 22 -10.99 0.00 4.90
CA PRO A 22 -10.20 0.31 3.72
C PRO A 22 -9.64 1.72 3.87
N LYS A 23 -8.30 1.82 3.93
CA LYS A 23 -7.61 3.09 4.11
C LYS A 23 -8.10 4.05 3.02
N PRO A 24 -8.36 5.33 3.33
CA PRO A 24 -8.85 6.28 2.33
C PRO A 24 -7.82 6.36 1.19
N VAL A 25 -8.24 5.92 0.01
CA VAL A 25 -7.47 6.06 -1.23
C VAL A 25 -7.91 7.36 -1.90
N GLN A 26 -6.95 8.09 -2.44
CA GLN A 26 -7.18 9.37 -3.08
C GLN A 26 -6.29 9.50 -4.30
N GLU A 27 -6.66 10.39 -5.21
CA GLU A 27 -5.82 10.72 -6.35
C GLU A 27 -4.62 11.56 -5.87
N ILE A 28 -3.43 11.03 -6.13
CA ILE A 28 -2.16 11.63 -5.76
C ILE A 28 -1.34 11.77 -7.04
N VAL A 29 -0.83 12.98 -7.28
CA VAL A 29 0.19 13.23 -8.27
C VAL A 29 1.54 13.03 -7.58
N MET A 30 2.25 11.98 -8.00
CA MET A 30 3.62 11.72 -7.60
C MET A 30 4.55 12.35 -8.64
N VAL A 31 5.32 13.35 -8.20
CA VAL A 31 6.33 14.02 -9.03
C VAL A 31 7.70 13.50 -8.64
N ILE A 32 8.41 12.93 -9.60
CA ILE A 32 9.68 12.24 -9.43
C ILE A 32 10.73 13.04 -10.17
N GLU A 33 11.72 13.55 -9.43
CA GLU A 33 12.90 14.19 -9.99
C GLU A 33 14.05 13.19 -9.94
N TYR A 34 14.64 12.90 -11.08
CA TYR A 34 15.78 12.01 -11.23
C TYR A 34 17.11 12.78 -11.17
N PHE A 35 18.22 12.08 -11.00
CA PHE A 35 19.56 12.68 -10.98
C PHE A 35 19.98 13.30 -12.32
N ASP A 36 19.41 12.85 -13.43
CA ASP A 36 19.63 13.38 -14.78
C ASP A 36 18.81 14.65 -15.08
N GLN A 37 18.11 15.20 -14.07
CA GLN A 37 17.19 16.33 -14.16
C GLN A 37 15.89 16.03 -14.93
N THR A 38 15.62 14.76 -15.26
CA THR A 38 14.32 14.34 -15.77
C THR A 38 13.27 14.47 -14.66
N ILE A 39 12.09 14.98 -15.01
CA ILE A 39 10.94 15.08 -14.11
C ILE A 39 9.79 14.27 -14.70
N GLU A 40 9.33 13.28 -13.96
CA GLU A 40 8.14 12.49 -14.30
C GLU A 40 7.01 12.80 -13.32
N SER A 41 5.80 13.00 -13.84
CA SER A 41 4.60 13.23 -13.03
C SER A 41 3.60 12.12 -13.30
N ILE A 42 3.26 11.38 -12.27
CA ILE A 42 2.39 10.21 -12.38
C ILE A 42 1.18 10.40 -11.47
N SER A 43 -0.01 10.28 -12.05
CA SER A 43 -1.26 10.30 -11.28
C SER A 43 -1.60 8.88 -10.85
N ILE A 44 -1.70 8.65 -9.54
CA ILE A 44 -2.05 7.36 -8.96
C ILE A 44 -3.17 7.50 -7.95
N THR A 45 -4.08 6.54 -7.90
CA THR A 45 -5.05 6.44 -6.80
C THR A 45 -4.46 5.55 -5.73
N TYR A 46 -4.00 6.14 -4.63
CA TYR A 46 -3.33 5.41 -3.55
C TYR A 46 -3.56 6.11 -2.21
N ASN A 47 -3.30 5.41 -1.10
CA ASN A 47 -3.29 6.05 0.21
C ASN A 47 -1.96 6.79 0.42
N LEU A 48 -2.01 8.07 0.80
CA LEU A 48 -0.80 8.89 0.89
C LEU A 48 0.21 8.37 1.93
N GLU A 49 -0.25 7.89 3.08
CA GLU A 49 0.63 7.40 4.15
C GLU A 49 1.33 6.11 3.72
N GLU A 50 0.57 5.18 3.14
CA GLU A 50 1.13 3.95 2.57
C GLU A 50 2.14 4.26 1.46
N LEU A 51 1.83 5.25 0.59
CA LEU A 51 2.74 5.67 -0.48
C LEU A 51 4.05 6.20 0.08
N GLN A 52 3.98 7.08 1.08
CA GLN A 52 5.17 7.64 1.73
C GLN A 52 5.99 6.55 2.42
N ASN A 53 5.36 5.60 3.11
CA ASN A 53 6.04 4.48 3.73
C ASN A 53 6.71 3.57 2.69
N LEU A 54 6.00 3.23 1.62
CA LEU A 54 6.50 2.42 0.50
C LEU A 54 7.73 3.07 -0.14
N VAL A 55 7.63 4.36 -0.45
CA VAL A 55 8.72 5.14 -1.04
C VAL A 55 9.89 5.23 -0.07
N SER A 56 9.66 5.63 1.19
CA SER A 56 10.73 5.74 2.20
C SER A 56 11.47 4.42 2.44
N SER A 57 10.72 3.31 2.54
CA SER A 57 11.28 1.96 2.67
C SER A 57 12.14 1.58 1.45
N SER A 58 11.68 1.94 0.25
CA SER A 58 12.37 1.66 -1.00
C SER A 58 13.63 2.50 -1.17
N PHE A 59 13.63 3.76 -0.71
CA PHE A 59 14.84 4.59 -0.66
C PHE A 59 15.90 4.02 0.29
N GLY A 60 15.49 3.47 1.44
CA GLY A 60 16.41 2.85 2.40
C GLY A 60 16.99 1.52 1.92
N THR A 61 16.18 0.70 1.24
CA THR A 61 16.58 -0.65 0.78
C THR A 61 17.13 -0.66 -0.66
N GLY A 62 16.89 0.39 -1.43
CA GLY A 62 17.18 0.45 -2.86
C GLY A 62 16.30 -0.49 -3.71
N ALA A 63 15.21 -1.02 -3.16
CA ALA A 63 14.29 -1.92 -3.84
C ALA A 63 13.36 -1.16 -4.79
N GLY A 64 13.03 -1.75 -5.93
CA GLY A 64 12.09 -1.15 -6.88
C GLY A 64 10.69 -0.99 -6.28
N ILE A 65 10.09 0.16 -6.51
CA ILE A 65 8.72 0.46 -6.10
C ILE A 65 7.77 0.00 -7.19
N ASN A 66 6.85 -0.92 -6.89
CA ASN A 66 5.90 -1.44 -7.86
C ASN A 66 4.50 -0.85 -7.63
N PHE A 67 3.87 -0.40 -8.71
CA PHE A 67 2.50 0.11 -8.70
C PHE A 67 1.61 -0.79 -9.57
N PRO A 68 1.11 -1.92 -9.02
CA PRO A 68 0.25 -2.84 -9.78
C PRO A 68 -1.17 -2.30 -9.98
N GLY A 69 -1.60 -1.32 -9.16
CA GLY A 69 -2.93 -0.72 -9.22
C GLY A 69 -3.09 0.39 -10.25
N THR A 70 -2.05 0.69 -11.04
CA THR A 70 -2.07 1.72 -12.08
C THR A 70 -2.25 1.07 -13.46
N GLN A 71 -2.81 1.83 -14.40
CA GLN A 71 -3.04 1.36 -15.77
C GLN A 71 -2.43 2.36 -16.76
N PRO A 72 -1.27 2.06 -17.37
CA PRO A 72 -0.50 0.82 -17.27
C PRO A 72 0.23 0.65 -15.92
N PRO A 73 0.52 -0.59 -15.49
CA PRO A 73 1.35 -0.84 -14.32
C PRO A 73 2.77 -0.36 -14.59
N PHE A 74 3.41 0.23 -13.59
CA PHE A 74 4.79 0.71 -13.70
C PHE A 74 5.57 0.43 -12.43
N SER A 75 6.89 0.44 -12.58
CA SER A 75 7.84 0.25 -11.49
C SER A 75 8.89 1.34 -11.55
N ILE A 76 9.29 1.83 -10.38
CA ILE A 76 10.26 2.91 -10.27
C ILE A 76 11.46 2.41 -9.50
N ASN A 77 12.66 2.65 -10.03
CA ASN A 77 13.89 2.31 -9.34
C ASN A 77 14.37 3.51 -8.50
N PRO A 78 14.33 3.43 -7.15
CA PRO A 78 14.70 4.55 -6.28
C PRO A 78 16.16 4.97 -6.39
N ARG A 79 17.05 4.12 -6.93
CA ARG A 79 18.49 4.45 -7.08
C ARG A 79 18.76 5.64 -7.99
N TYR A 80 17.86 5.91 -8.93
CA TYR A 80 17.99 7.02 -9.87
C TYR A 80 17.16 8.24 -9.46
N ILE A 81 16.35 8.10 -8.41
CA ILE A 81 15.49 9.19 -7.95
C ILE A 81 16.30 10.09 -7.01
N LYS A 82 16.29 11.37 -7.31
CA LYS A 82 16.86 12.42 -6.48
C LYS A 82 15.85 12.93 -5.46
N LYS A 83 14.58 13.10 -5.87
CA LYS A 83 13.51 13.61 -5.01
C LYS A 83 12.15 13.09 -5.47
N VAL A 84 11.28 12.79 -4.51
CA VAL A 84 9.86 12.53 -4.74
C VAL A 84 9.03 13.59 -4.02
N THR A 85 8.03 14.14 -4.71
CA THR A 85 7.04 15.06 -4.14
C THR A 85 5.65 14.48 -4.37
N PHE A 86 4.79 14.55 -3.36
CA PHE A 86 3.41 14.08 -3.43
C PHE A 86 2.47 15.28 -3.38
N THR A 87 1.58 15.39 -4.35
CA THR A 87 0.54 16.41 -4.39
C THR A 87 -0.82 15.73 -4.43
N ARG A 88 -1.72 16.13 -3.54
CA ARG A 88 -3.11 15.66 -3.56
C ARG A 88 -3.84 16.40 -4.68
N LYS A 89 -4.61 15.68 -5.50
CA LYS A 89 -5.55 16.30 -6.43
C LYS A 89 -6.85 16.68 -5.73
#